data_AF-A0AAX3PP43-F1
#
_entry.id   AF-A0AAX3PP43-F1
#
_cell.length_a   1.000
_cell.length_b   1.000
_cell.length_c   1.000
_cell.angle_alpha   90.00
_cell.angle_beta   90.00
_cell.angle_gamma   90.00
#
_symmetry.space_group_name_H-M   'P 1'
#
loop_
_entity.id
_entity.type
_entity.pdbx_description
1 polymer ?
#
loop_
_entity_poly.entity_id
_entity_poly.type
_entity_poly.pdbx_seq_one_letter_code
_entity_poly.pdbx_strand_id
1 'polypeptide(L)'
;MKKSLFKIPRIVLCCVLLLATSVARADGTGKLQFLYTAYLDVPALISNMLASCEQFDPSTRVELQRLYDQWNQKHGRYQKELQQLLFKLLSEQMGEAKAQEFIAHLKTEVQNELGSLYFPQNHAWTDNWSCTKGLPDELTGKGLMLDYADYVEELKQKVK
;
A
#
# COMPACT_ATOMS: atom_id res chain seq x y z
N MET A 1 -15.74 17.86 -24.38
CA MET A 1 -15.95 16.40 -24.60
C MET A 1 -15.77 15.67 -23.28
N LYS A 2 -16.88 15.24 -22.64
CA LYS A 2 -16.84 14.44 -21.41
C LYS A 2 -16.58 12.97 -21.80
N LYS A 3 -15.39 12.43 -21.49
CA LYS A 3 -15.16 10.99 -21.53
C LYS A 3 -15.51 10.40 -20.16
N SER A 4 -16.67 9.75 -20.13
CA SER A 4 -17.11 8.79 -19.13
C SER A 4 -16.11 7.64 -19.01
N LEU A 5 -15.54 7.40 -17.83
CA LEU A 5 -14.77 6.17 -17.52
C LEU A 5 -15.05 5.62 -16.10
N PHE A 6 -16.16 6.01 -15.44
CA PHE A 6 -16.67 5.30 -14.26
C PHE A 6 -17.57 4.14 -14.70
N LYS A 7 -16.98 3.03 -15.17
CA LYS A 7 -17.71 1.77 -15.39
C LYS A 7 -16.88 0.54 -15.00
N ILE A 8 -16.14 0.62 -13.89
CA ILE A 8 -16.09 -0.56 -13.02
C ILE A 8 -17.42 -0.54 -12.27
N PRO A 9 -18.26 -1.58 -12.31
CA PRO A 9 -19.54 -1.52 -11.64
C PRO A 9 -19.23 -1.33 -10.16
N ARG A 10 -19.64 -0.19 -9.58
CA ARG A 10 -19.63 0.03 -8.12
C ARG A 10 -20.21 -1.18 -7.35
N ILE A 11 -21.06 -1.95 -8.02
CA ILE A 11 -21.64 -3.22 -7.58
C ILE A 11 -20.59 -4.33 -7.36
N VAL A 12 -19.57 -4.49 -8.21
CA VAL A 12 -18.52 -5.52 -8.04
C VAL A 12 -17.64 -5.18 -6.83
N LEU A 13 -17.28 -3.91 -6.67
CA LEU A 13 -16.55 -3.42 -5.50
C LEU A 13 -17.37 -3.60 -4.21
N CYS A 14 -18.67 -3.27 -4.24
CA CYS A 14 -19.57 -3.52 -3.10
C CYS A 14 -19.76 -5.01 -2.77
N CYS A 15 -19.80 -5.90 -3.76
CA CYS A 15 -19.96 -7.35 -3.53
C CYS A 15 -18.69 -7.98 -2.92
N VAL A 16 -17.50 -7.54 -3.33
CA VAL A 16 -16.22 -7.94 -2.70
C VAL A 16 -16.16 -7.41 -1.25
N LEU A 17 -16.68 -6.21 -0.99
CA LEU A 17 -16.70 -5.60 0.35
C LEU A 17 -17.68 -6.28 1.33
N LEU A 18 -18.83 -6.75 0.83
CA LEU A 18 -19.93 -7.33 1.63
C LEU A 18 -19.67 -8.76 2.12
N LEU A 19 -18.80 -9.54 1.47
CA LEU A 19 -18.59 -10.96 1.82
C LEU A 19 -17.35 -11.23 2.70
N ALA A 20 -16.49 -10.23 2.94
CA ALA A 20 -15.35 -10.33 3.86
C ALA A 20 -15.73 -9.93 5.32
N THR A 21 -16.87 -10.40 5.82
CA THR A 21 -17.37 -10.08 7.17
C THR A 21 -16.62 -10.85 8.26
N SER A 22 -15.41 -10.42 8.60
CA SER A 22 -14.79 -10.70 9.93
C SER A 22 -13.37 -10.15 10.01
N VAL A 23 -13.15 -8.88 9.70
CA VAL A 23 -11.86 -8.22 9.93
C VAL A 23 -12.06 -7.36 11.18
N ALA A 24 -11.62 -7.83 12.34
CA ALA A 24 -11.77 -7.07 13.60
C ALA A 24 -10.96 -5.75 13.60
N ARG A 25 -10.13 -5.52 12.58
CA ARG A 25 -9.43 -4.26 12.30
C ARG A 25 -9.78 -3.59 10.97
N ALA A 26 -10.72 -4.15 10.20
CA ALA A 26 -11.18 -3.55 8.96
C ALA A 26 -12.71 -3.49 8.93
N ASP A 27 -13.22 -2.39 9.46
CA ASP A 27 -14.44 -1.78 8.96
C ASP A 27 -14.34 -1.56 7.43
N GLY A 28 -15.44 -1.21 6.76
CA GLY A 28 -15.46 -1.06 5.30
C GLY A 28 -14.36 -0.15 4.73
N THR A 29 -13.90 0.81 5.53
CA THR A 29 -12.80 1.74 5.24
C THR A 29 -11.43 1.07 5.34
N GLY A 30 -11.17 0.28 6.38
CA GLY A 30 -9.91 -0.46 6.53
C GLY A 30 -9.67 -1.51 5.44
N LYS A 31 -10.74 -2.06 4.82
CA LYS A 31 -10.63 -3.09 3.78
C LYS A 31 -10.08 -2.55 2.46
N LEU A 32 -10.53 -1.36 2.06
CA LEU A 32 -9.99 -0.67 0.89
C LEU A 32 -8.54 -0.24 1.17
N GLN A 33 -8.29 0.36 2.33
CA GLN A 33 -6.95 0.81 2.69
C GLN A 33 -5.94 -0.36 2.69
N PHE A 34 -6.33 -1.52 3.22
CA PHE A 34 -5.55 -2.75 3.20
C PHE A 34 -5.18 -3.24 1.78
N LEU A 35 -6.18 -3.32 0.88
CA LEU A 35 -5.94 -3.74 -0.51
C LEU A 35 -5.01 -2.75 -1.22
N TYR A 36 -5.21 -1.46 -0.99
CA TYR A 36 -4.42 -0.42 -1.63
C TYR A 36 -2.97 -0.42 -1.10
N THR A 37 -2.73 -0.54 0.21
CA THR A 37 -1.37 -0.57 0.76
C THR A 37 -0.60 -1.83 0.38
N ALA A 38 -1.27 -2.97 0.17
CA ALA A 38 -0.63 -4.21 -0.27
C ALA A 38 0.02 -4.11 -1.67
N TYR A 39 -0.54 -3.27 -2.56
CA TYR A 39 -0.06 -3.07 -3.92
C TYR A 39 0.79 -1.80 -4.10
N LEU A 40 1.09 -1.07 -3.02
CA LEU A 40 2.01 0.05 -3.04
C LEU A 40 3.46 -0.45 -3.10
N ASP A 41 4.21 -0.10 -4.14
CA ASP A 41 5.61 -0.54 -4.29
C ASP A 41 6.54 0.32 -3.42
N VAL A 42 6.46 0.11 -2.10
CA VAL A 42 7.27 0.82 -1.11
C VAL A 42 8.77 0.68 -1.40
N PRO A 43 9.32 -0.50 -1.75
CA PRO A 43 10.74 -0.62 -2.11
C PRO A 43 11.17 0.25 -3.31
N ALA A 44 10.33 0.40 -4.34
CA ALA A 44 10.64 1.29 -5.45
C ALA A 44 10.54 2.77 -5.05
N LEU A 45 9.52 3.13 -4.26
CA LEU A 45 9.24 4.49 -3.83
C LEU A 45 10.28 5.02 -2.83
N ILE A 46 10.71 4.18 -1.89
CA ILE A 46 11.59 4.56 -0.78
C ILE A 46 13.00 4.90 -1.27
N SER A 47 13.51 4.21 -2.30
CA SER A 47 14.86 4.47 -2.81
C SER A 47 14.99 5.92 -3.29
N ASN A 48 14.00 6.39 -4.06
CA ASN A 48 13.95 7.77 -4.54
C ASN A 48 13.72 8.75 -3.39
N MET A 49 12.81 8.43 -2.47
CA MET A 49 12.51 9.27 -1.32
C MET A 49 13.75 9.50 -0.44
N LEU A 50 14.51 8.45 -0.16
CA LEU A 50 15.73 8.55 0.65
C LEU A 50 16.82 9.37 -0.06
N ALA A 51 16.97 9.21 -1.38
CA ALA A 51 17.90 10.01 -2.17
C ALA A 51 17.50 11.50 -2.15
N SER A 52 16.21 11.80 -2.31
CA SER A 52 15.69 13.17 -2.24
C SER A 52 15.90 13.78 -0.86
N CYS A 53 15.63 13.03 0.20
CA CYS A 53 15.85 13.48 1.57
C CYS A 53 17.32 13.70 1.90
N GLU A 54 18.22 12.87 1.38
CA GLU A 54 19.66 13.06 1.53
C GLU A 54 20.16 14.30 0.80
N GLN A 55 19.64 14.60 -0.39
CA GLN A 55 19.96 15.83 -1.11
C GLN A 55 19.46 17.09 -0.38
N PHE A 56 18.29 17.01 0.25
CA PHE A 56 17.70 18.13 0.98
C PHE A 56 18.35 18.35 2.35
N ASP A 57 18.48 17.28 3.15
CA ASP A 57 19.06 17.27 4.48
C ASP A 57 19.83 15.96 4.73
N PRO A 58 21.16 15.96 4.49
CA PRO A 58 22.00 14.77 4.63
C PRO A 58 21.96 14.13 6.02
N SER A 59 21.61 14.89 7.07
CA SER A 59 21.55 14.37 8.44
C SER A 59 20.46 13.31 8.63
N THR A 60 19.46 13.29 7.74
CA THR A 60 18.32 12.37 7.82
C THR A 60 18.61 10.97 7.28
N ARG A 61 19.64 10.81 6.42
CA ARG A 61 19.89 9.58 5.64
C ARG A 61 20.02 8.33 6.51
N VAL A 62 20.84 8.38 7.56
CA VAL A 62 21.14 7.22 8.41
C VAL A 62 19.89 6.74 9.14
N GLU A 63 19.14 7.66 9.74
CA GLU A 63 17.96 7.31 10.52
C GLU A 63 16.82 6.80 9.63
N LEU A 64 16.59 7.43 8.48
CA LEU A 64 15.57 6.98 7.54
C LEU A 64 15.87 5.60 6.95
N GLN A 65 17.13 5.33 6.61
CA GLN A 65 17.54 3.99 6.17
C GLN A 65 17.32 2.96 7.29
N ARG A 66 17.71 3.29 8.54
CA ARG A 66 17.50 2.41 9.70
C ARG A 66 16.02 2.08 9.90
N LEU A 67 15.14 3.07 9.81
CA LEU A 67 13.69 2.88 9.92
C LEU A 67 13.15 2.00 8.80
N TYR A 68 13.61 2.22 7.56
CA TYR A 68 13.21 1.39 6.43
C TYR A 68 13.66 -0.06 6.59
N ASP A 69 14.90 -0.30 7.00
CA ASP A 69 15.43 -1.65 7.20
C ASP A 69 14.64 -2.39 8.30
N GLN A 70 14.29 -1.69 9.38
CA GLN A 70 13.44 -2.24 10.45
C GLN A 70 12.04 -2.57 9.95
N TRP A 71 11.40 -1.64 9.23
CA TRP A 71 10.11 -1.88 8.62
C TRP A 71 10.15 -3.06 7.65
N ASN A 72 11.17 -3.15 6.79
CA ASN A 72 11.29 -4.21 5.81
C ASN A 72 11.50 -5.59 6.46
N GLN A 73 12.33 -5.66 7.51
CA GLN A 73 12.56 -6.87 8.27
C GLN A 73 11.28 -7.36 8.96
N LYS A 74 10.49 -6.44 9.53
CA LYS A 74 9.29 -6.77 10.31
C LYS A 74 8.07 -6.99 9.43
N HIS A 75 7.89 -6.18 8.39
CA HIS A 75 6.68 -6.12 7.57
C HIS A 75 6.98 -6.19 6.06
N GLY A 76 7.84 -5.33 5.53
CA GLY A 76 8.00 -5.15 4.07
C GLY A 76 8.28 -6.44 3.28
N ARG A 77 9.13 -7.33 3.80
CA ARG A 77 9.47 -8.61 3.14
C ARG A 77 8.27 -9.53 2.87
N TYR A 78 7.15 -9.33 3.57
CA TYR A 78 5.93 -10.13 3.43
C TYR A 78 5.01 -9.66 2.29
N GLN A 79 5.34 -8.55 1.62
CA GLN A 79 4.48 -7.98 0.58
C GLN A 79 4.13 -8.97 -0.54
N LYS A 80 5.12 -9.73 -1.03
CA LYS A 80 4.90 -10.71 -2.10
C LYS A 80 3.92 -11.80 -1.68
N GLU A 81 4.08 -12.30 -0.45
CA GLU A 81 3.18 -13.30 0.12
C GLU A 81 1.77 -12.74 0.30
N LEU A 82 1.66 -11.49 0.78
CA LEU A 82 0.40 -10.80 0.92
C LEU A 82 -0.35 -10.68 -0.42
N GLN A 83 0.36 -10.26 -1.47
CA GLN A 83 -0.20 -10.14 -2.82
C GLN A 83 -0.65 -11.49 -3.39
N GLN A 84 0.07 -12.59 -3.09
CA GLN A 84 -0.33 -13.93 -3.50
C GLN A 84 -1.62 -14.40 -2.80
N LEU A 85 -1.72 -14.16 -1.49
CA LEU A 85 -2.94 -14.49 -0.73
C LEU A 85 -4.14 -13.69 -1.22
N LEU A 86 -3.94 -12.40 -1.47
CA LEU A 86 -4.95 -11.52 -2.06
C LEU A 86 -5.38 -11.98 -3.45
N PHE A 87 -4.43 -12.36 -4.31
CA PHE A 87 -4.74 -12.87 -5.63
C PHE A 87 -5.57 -14.15 -5.58
N LYS A 88 -5.24 -15.09 -4.69
CA LYS A 88 -6.01 -16.32 -4.48
C LYS A 88 -7.45 -16.00 -4.06
N LEU A 89 -7.62 -15.16 -3.04
CA LEU A 89 -8.93 -14.75 -2.53
C LEU A 89 -9.78 -14.06 -3.60
N LEU A 90 -9.18 -13.12 -4.35
CA LEU A 90 -9.88 -12.42 -5.43
C LEU A 90 -10.26 -13.41 -6.54
N SER A 91 -9.36 -14.32 -6.92
CA SER A 91 -9.60 -15.32 -7.96
C SER A 91 -10.75 -16.26 -7.61
N GLU A 92 -10.87 -16.66 -6.34
CA GLU A 92 -12.00 -17.46 -5.85
C GLU A 92 -13.34 -16.71 -5.97
N GLN A 93 -13.33 -15.38 -5.81
CA GLN A 93 -14.54 -14.56 -5.81
C GLN A 93 -15.00 -14.12 -7.21
N MET A 94 -14.06 -13.74 -8.09
CA MET A 94 -14.39 -13.15 -9.40
C MET A 94 -13.83 -13.91 -10.60
N GLY A 95 -13.07 -14.97 -10.37
CA GLY A 95 -12.32 -15.69 -11.39
C GLY A 95 -10.96 -15.06 -11.67
N GLU A 96 -10.00 -15.90 -12.06
CA GLU A 96 -8.59 -15.53 -12.19
C GLU A 96 -8.35 -14.34 -13.14
N ALA A 97 -8.95 -14.38 -14.33
CA ALA A 97 -8.76 -13.32 -15.33
C ALA A 97 -9.23 -11.95 -14.82
N LYS A 98 -10.40 -11.90 -14.16
CA LYS A 98 -10.92 -10.65 -13.59
C LYS A 98 -10.09 -10.18 -12.40
N ALA A 99 -9.57 -11.10 -11.59
CA ALA A 99 -8.68 -10.77 -10.49
C ALA A 99 -7.38 -10.13 -10.99
N GLN A 100 -6.80 -10.66 -12.08
CA GLN A 100 -5.61 -10.06 -12.71
C GLN A 100 -5.89 -8.64 -13.23
N GLU A 101 -7.00 -8.44 -13.95
CA GLU A 101 -7.42 -7.12 -14.44
C GLU A 101 -7.62 -6.12 -13.29
N PHE A 102 -8.31 -6.55 -12.22
CA PHE A 102 -8.56 -5.72 -11.06
C PHE A 102 -7.28 -5.33 -10.32
N ILE A 103 -6.34 -6.27 -10.14
CA ILE A 103 -5.04 -6.00 -9.50
C ILE A 103 -4.19 -5.05 -10.35
N ALA A 104 -4.18 -5.22 -11.67
CA ALA A 104 -3.45 -4.33 -12.56
C ALA A 104 -3.99 -2.89 -12.46
N HIS A 105 -5.31 -2.74 -12.39
CA HIS A 105 -5.95 -1.45 -12.16
C HIS A 105 -5.58 -0.87 -10.79
N LEU A 106 -5.69 -1.65 -9.71
CA LEU A 106 -5.32 -1.23 -8.35
C LEU A 106 -3.88 -0.74 -8.27
N LYS A 107 -2.92 -1.48 -8.84
CA LYS A 107 -1.50 -1.06 -8.86
C LYS A 107 -1.32 0.31 -9.49
N THR A 108 -2.06 0.60 -10.55
CA THR A 108 -2.01 1.90 -11.23
C THR A 108 -2.60 3.02 -10.37
N GLU A 109 -3.77 2.80 -9.76
CA GLU A 109 -4.39 3.79 -8.88
C GLU A 109 -3.54 4.08 -7.64
N VAL A 110 -3.10 3.02 -6.96
CA VAL A 110 -2.29 3.10 -5.74
C VAL A 110 -1.01 3.90 -5.97
N GLN A 111 -0.31 3.64 -7.09
CA GLN A 111 0.94 4.34 -7.38
C GLN A 111 0.71 5.83 -7.64
N ASN A 112 -0.37 6.17 -8.35
CA ASN A 112 -0.67 7.56 -8.69
C ASN A 112 -1.20 8.36 -7.49
N GLU A 113 -2.03 7.73 -6.65
CA GLU A 113 -2.70 8.39 -5.53
C GLU A 113 -1.89 8.28 -4.24
N LEU A 114 -1.70 7.06 -3.73
CA LEU A 114 -1.02 6.84 -2.45
C LEU A 114 0.49 7.05 -2.55
N GLY A 115 1.11 6.53 -3.62
CA GLY A 115 2.55 6.71 -3.85
C GLY A 115 2.93 8.19 -3.85
N SER A 116 2.22 9.01 -4.63
CA SER A 116 2.46 10.45 -4.70
C SER A 116 2.21 11.19 -3.39
N LEU A 117 1.22 10.76 -2.59
CA LEU A 117 0.83 11.45 -1.37
C LEU A 117 1.75 11.13 -0.18
N TYR A 118 2.07 9.85 0.01
CA TYR A 118 2.80 9.37 1.19
C TYR A 118 4.30 9.16 0.92
N PHE A 119 4.68 8.98 -0.34
CA PHE A 119 6.07 8.91 -0.80
C PHE A 119 6.30 9.88 -1.96
N PRO A 120 6.12 11.20 -1.75
CA PRO A 120 6.24 12.18 -2.82
C PRO A 120 7.60 12.07 -3.53
N GLN A 121 7.57 11.99 -4.86
CA GLN A 121 8.77 11.72 -5.66
C GLN A 121 9.46 13.01 -6.15
N ASN A 122 8.91 14.20 -5.83
CA ASN A 122 9.38 15.49 -6.32
C ASN A 122 10.06 16.33 -5.23
N HIS A 123 11.10 17.08 -5.62
CA HIS A 123 11.88 17.96 -4.73
C HIS A 123 11.25 19.35 -4.57
N ALA A 124 9.93 19.46 -4.74
CA ALA A 124 9.24 20.76 -4.67
C ALA A 124 8.95 21.22 -3.23
N TRP A 125 9.43 20.48 -2.22
CA TRP A 125 9.19 20.80 -0.83
C TRP A 125 9.96 22.04 -0.41
N THR A 126 9.30 22.90 0.36
CA THR A 126 9.89 24.13 0.90
C THR A 126 10.51 23.91 2.29
N ASP A 127 10.34 22.72 2.87
CA ASP A 127 10.83 22.33 4.20
C ASP A 127 11.22 20.84 4.24
N ASN A 128 11.89 20.40 5.33
CA ASN A 128 12.27 18.99 5.55
C ASN A 128 11.18 18.16 6.26
N TRP A 129 9.91 18.61 6.31
CA TRP A 129 8.88 17.90 7.06
C TRP A 129 8.69 16.47 6.56
N SER A 130 8.71 16.26 5.24
CA SER A 130 8.61 14.93 4.62
C SER A 130 9.74 14.00 5.07
N CYS A 131 10.94 14.52 5.30
CA CYS A 131 12.12 13.74 5.68
C CYS A 131 12.26 13.55 7.21
N THR A 132 11.73 14.46 8.01
CA THR A 132 11.88 14.45 9.48
C THR A 132 10.64 13.96 10.23
N LYS A 133 9.47 13.96 9.58
CA LYS A 133 8.18 13.57 10.16
C LYS A 133 7.40 12.63 9.26
N GLY A 134 7.12 13.03 8.02
CA GLY A 134 6.28 12.27 7.09
C GLY A 134 6.78 10.84 6.89
N LEU A 135 7.95 10.66 6.28
CA LEU A 135 8.49 9.33 6.00
C LEU A 135 8.75 8.50 7.27
N PRO A 136 9.26 9.05 8.39
CA PRO A 136 9.30 8.32 9.66
C PRO A 136 7.94 7.82 10.14
N ASP A 137 6.87 8.61 10.02
CA ASP A 137 5.52 8.19 10.41
C ASP A 137 5.00 7.06 9.51
N GLU A 138 5.29 7.08 8.20
CA GLU A 138 4.97 5.96 7.29
C GLU A 138 5.70 4.67 7.69
N LEU A 139 7.02 4.74 7.90
CA LEU A 139 7.85 3.58 8.20
C LEU A 139 7.60 3.01 9.61
N THR A 140 7.06 3.82 10.52
CA THR A 140 6.68 3.38 11.87
C THR A 140 5.21 2.98 12.01
N GLY A 141 4.45 2.96 10.90
CA GLY A 141 3.05 2.53 10.87
C GLY A 141 2.06 3.54 11.47
N LYS A 142 2.44 4.81 11.58
CA LYS A 142 1.58 5.90 12.06
C LYS A 142 0.85 6.62 10.92
N GLY A 143 1.43 6.61 9.72
CA GLY A 143 0.81 7.13 8.50
C GLY A 143 -0.05 6.06 7.82
N LEU A 144 0.46 5.48 6.74
CA LEU A 144 -0.09 4.28 6.12
C LEU A 144 0.17 3.06 7.00
N MET A 145 -0.86 2.23 7.14
CA MET A 145 -0.74 0.91 7.75
C MET A 145 -0.04 -0.03 6.76
N LEU A 146 1.29 -0.03 6.81
CA LEU A 146 2.19 -0.88 6.00
C LEU A 146 2.57 -2.18 6.74
N ASP A 147 1.69 -2.66 7.62
CA ASP A 147 1.91 -3.81 8.50
C ASP A 147 1.70 -5.15 7.78
N TYR A 148 2.42 -5.39 6.68
CA TYR A 148 2.16 -6.53 5.79
C TYR A 148 2.24 -7.90 6.47
N ALA A 149 3.12 -8.08 7.45
CA ALA A 149 3.21 -9.31 8.22
C ALA A 149 1.90 -9.65 8.95
N ASP A 150 1.33 -8.68 9.67
CA ASP A 150 0.09 -8.81 10.42
C ASP A 150 -1.06 -9.19 9.47
N TYR A 151 -1.09 -8.59 8.28
CA TYR A 151 -2.09 -8.93 7.26
C TYR A 151 -1.93 -10.33 6.69
N VAL A 152 -0.69 -10.79 6.47
CA VAL A 152 -0.43 -12.18 6.03
C VAL A 152 -0.92 -13.17 7.08
N GLU A 153 -0.61 -12.93 8.35
CA GLU A 153 -1.06 -13.78 9.46
C GLU A 153 -2.58 -13.84 9.51
N GLU A 154 -3.25 -12.70 9.38
CA GLU A 154 -4.71 -12.64 9.37
C GLU A 154 -5.32 -13.39 8.17
N LEU A 155 -4.82 -13.17 6.96
CA LEU A 155 -5.36 -13.83 5.76
C LEU A 155 -5.16 -15.36 5.81
N LYS A 156 -4.01 -15.84 6.31
CA LYS A 156 -3.76 -17.28 6.45
C LYS A 156 -4.77 -17.98 7.36
N GLN A 157 -5.30 -17.30 8.37
CA GLN A 157 -6.33 -17.87 9.24
C GLN A 157 -7.66 -18.08 8.52
N LYS A 158 -7.92 -17.30 7.46
CA LYS A 158 -9.17 -17.29 6.70
C LYS A 158 -9.16 -18.18 5.45
N VAL A 159 -7.98 -18.43 4.87
CA VAL A 159 -7.79 -19.24 3.64
C VAL A 159 -7.64 -20.75 3.96
N LYS A 160 -8.30 -21.24 5.02
CA LYS A 160 -8.28 -22.67 5.38
C LYS A 160 -9.11 -23.52 4.43
#